data_AF-A0A355X682-F1
#
_entry.id   AF-A0A355X682-F1
#
_cell.length_a   1.000
_cell.length_b   1.000
_cell.length_c   1.000
_cell.angle_alpha   90.00
_cell.angle_beta   90.00
_cell.angle_gamma   90.00
#
_symmetry.space_group_name_H-M   'P 1'
#
loop_
_entity.id
_entity.type
_entity.pdbx_description
1 polymer ?
#
loop_
_entity_poly.entity_id
_entity_poly.type
_entity_poly.pdbx_seq_one_letter_code
_entity_poly.pdbx_strand_id
1 'polypeptide(L)'
;SVIYSDKSMEHLKSLGKIIYLHLDYEHMCQRISNLSTRGVLIKNGETLRDMYDERLPLYKRWSDAVIDCNHNTVEQTAALIADIAKN
;
A
#
# COMPACT_ATOMS: atom_id res chain seq x y z
N SER A 1 1.97 10.40 -5.97
CA SER A 1 1.64 9.66 -4.74
C SER A 1 2.31 10.33 -3.55
N VAL A 2 1.68 10.41 -2.38
CA VAL A 2 2.24 11.07 -1.17
C VAL A 2 3.50 10.36 -0.65
N ILE A 3 3.60 9.06 -0.87
CA ILE A 3 4.68 8.18 -0.37
C ILE A 3 6.10 8.60 -0.81
N TYR A 4 6.22 9.42 -1.84
CA TYR A 4 7.50 9.91 -2.36
C TYR A 4 8.02 11.18 -1.66
N SER A 5 7.23 11.78 -0.76
CA SER A 5 7.61 13.02 -0.06
C SER A 5 7.78 12.74 1.42
N ASP A 6 9.04 12.76 1.90
CA ASP A 6 9.35 12.57 3.32
C ASP A 6 8.60 13.59 4.19
N LYS A 7 8.59 14.88 3.83
CA LYS A 7 7.84 15.92 4.53
C LYS A 7 6.34 15.61 4.64
N SER A 8 5.74 15.10 3.56
CA SER A 8 4.31 14.78 3.56
C SER A 8 4.01 13.53 4.38
N MET A 9 4.91 12.54 4.36
CA MET A 9 4.79 11.33 5.16
C MET A 9 5.03 11.58 6.65
N GLU A 10 5.96 12.45 7.02
CA GLU A 10 6.15 12.93 8.40
C GLU A 10 4.89 13.61 8.91
N HIS A 11 4.31 14.52 8.10
CA HIS A 11 3.05 15.15 8.47
C HIS A 11 1.92 14.13 8.60
N LEU A 12 1.78 13.20 7.66
CA LEU A 12 0.77 12.15 7.74
C LEU A 12 0.92 11.29 9.00
N LYS A 13 2.16 10.90 9.34
CA LYS A 13 2.48 10.14 10.55
C LYS A 13 2.19 10.93 11.82
N SER A 14 2.31 12.25 11.80
CA SER A 14 1.94 13.09 12.94
C SER A 14 0.42 13.11 13.22
N LEU A 15 -0.40 12.75 12.24
CA LEU A 15 -1.86 12.74 12.36
C LEU A 15 -2.43 11.41 12.85
N GLY A 16 -1.64 10.33 12.83
CA GLY A 16 -2.09 9.01 13.26
C GLY A 16 -1.20 7.87 12.77
N LYS A 17 -1.67 6.63 13.00
CA LYS A 17 -0.96 5.42 12.61
C LYS A 17 -1.02 5.19 11.11
N ILE A 18 0.12 4.80 10.53
CA ILE A 18 0.23 4.39 9.13
C ILE A 18 0.19 2.86 9.09
N ILE A 19 -0.88 2.29 8.55
CA ILE A 19 -1.04 0.85 8.37
C ILE A 19 -0.83 0.49 6.90
N TYR A 20 0.15 -0.36 6.60
CA TYR A 20 0.40 -0.86 5.25
C TYR A 20 -0.38 -2.16 5.00
N LEU A 21 -1.29 -2.12 4.03
CA LEU A 21 -2.01 -3.30 3.52
C LEU A 21 -1.17 -3.97 2.43
N HIS A 22 -0.42 -4.99 2.81
CA HIS A 22 0.53 -5.66 1.93
C HIS A 22 -0.15 -6.69 1.03
N LEU A 23 0.23 -6.67 -0.24
CA LEU A 23 0.03 -7.75 -1.20
C LEU A 23 1.36 -8.03 -1.87
N ASP A 24 1.62 -9.30 -2.18
CA ASP A 24 2.69 -9.64 -3.10
C ASP A 24 2.36 -9.19 -4.52
N TYR A 25 3.39 -9.21 -5.38
CA TYR A 25 3.26 -8.74 -6.76
C TYR A 25 2.21 -9.54 -7.56
N GLU A 26 2.14 -10.85 -7.35
CA GLU A 26 1.26 -11.73 -8.13
C GLU A 26 -0.21 -11.51 -7.75
N HIS A 27 -0.54 -11.47 -6.45
CA HIS A 27 -1.87 -11.16 -5.95
C HIS A 27 -2.29 -9.73 -6.32
N MET A 28 -1.36 -8.77 -6.31
CA MET A 28 -1.61 -7.42 -6.79
C MET A 28 -2.01 -7.44 -8.27
N CYS A 29 -1.23 -8.11 -9.13
CA CYS A 29 -1.51 -8.20 -10.57
C CYS A 29 -2.89 -8.81 -10.85
N GLN A 30 -3.26 -9.87 -10.13
CA GLN A 30 -4.58 -10.51 -10.26
C GLN A 30 -5.74 -9.56 -9.93
N ARG A 31 -5.57 -8.69 -8.91
CA ARG A 31 -6.61 -7.72 -8.50
C ARG A 31 -6.66 -6.49 -9.41
N ILE A 32 -5.57 -6.16 -10.07
CA ILE A 32 -5.49 -5.08 -11.07
C ILE A 32 -5.79 -5.66 -12.45
N SER A 33 -6.99 -6.22 -12.63
CA SER A 33 -7.45 -6.78 -13.90
C SER A 33 -7.80 -5.73 -14.95
N ASN A 34 -7.91 -4.45 -14.58
CA ASN A 34 -8.11 -3.32 -15.50
C ASN A 34 -7.26 -2.10 -15.08
N LEU A 35 -6.02 -2.05 -15.57
CA LEU A 35 -5.10 -0.92 -15.36
C LEU A 35 -5.65 0.40 -15.91
N SER A 36 -6.47 0.34 -16.96
CA SER A 36 -7.03 1.51 -17.66
C SER A 36 -8.06 2.30 -16.84
N THR A 37 -8.74 1.68 -15.88
CA THR A 37 -9.81 2.32 -15.10
C THR A 37 -9.42 2.64 -13.66
N ARG A 38 -8.34 2.04 -13.14
CA ARG A 38 -7.91 2.24 -11.75
C ARG A 38 -7.01 3.46 -11.51
N GLY A 39 -6.72 4.26 -12.54
CA GLY A 39 -5.92 5.48 -12.38
C GLY A 39 -4.49 5.20 -11.88
N VAL A 40 -3.94 4.02 -12.19
CA VAL A 40 -2.57 3.66 -11.84
C VAL A 40 -1.63 4.42 -12.77
N LEU A 41 -1.03 5.49 -12.25
CA LEU A 41 0.04 6.22 -12.93
C LEU A 41 1.30 5.35 -12.94
N ILE A 42 1.55 4.72 -14.08
CA ILE A 42 2.81 4.11 -14.47
C ILE A 42 3.52 5.14 -15.35
N LYS A 43 4.77 5.51 -15.02
CA LYS A 43 5.52 6.48 -15.84
C LYS A 43 5.77 5.86 -17.23
N ASN A 44 5.93 6.70 -18.26
CA ASN A 44 6.26 6.21 -19.60
C ASN A 44 7.56 5.39 -19.55
N GLY A 45 7.48 4.12 -19.95
CA GLY A 45 8.61 3.18 -19.94
C GLY A 45 8.82 2.40 -18.63
N GLU A 46 8.03 2.66 -17.59
CA GLU A 46 8.05 1.90 -16.33
C GLU A 46 7.07 0.71 -16.43
N THR A 47 7.42 -0.42 -15.81
CA THR A 47 6.50 -1.56 -15.68
C THR A 47 5.73 -1.50 -14.37
N LEU A 48 4.64 -2.27 -14.26
CA LEU A 48 3.94 -2.44 -12.98
C LEU A 48 4.87 -3.03 -11.90
N ARG A 49 5.84 -3.85 -12.30
CA ARG A 49 6.85 -4.44 -11.42
C ARG A 49 7.84 -3.40 -10.91
N ASP A 50 8.33 -2.51 -11.78
CA ASP A 50 9.23 -1.44 -11.37
C ASP A 50 8.57 -0.52 -10.33
N MET A 51 7.30 -0.14 -10.58
CA MET A 51 6.51 0.63 -9.63
C MET A 51 6.32 -0.11 -8.29
N TYR A 52 6.10 -1.42 -8.33
CA TYR A 52 5.97 -2.25 -7.13
C TYR A 52 7.26 -2.26 -6.32
N ASP A 53 8.39 -2.55 -6.97
CA ASP A 53 9.71 -2.66 -6.34
C ASP A 53 10.19 -1.29 -5.81
N GLU A 54 9.87 -0.19 -6.51
CA GLU A 54 10.16 1.19 -6.06
C GLU A 54 9.40 1.54 -4.77
N ARG A 55 8.10 1.19 -4.70
CA ARG A 55 7.23 1.62 -3.60
C ARG A 55 7.29 0.71 -2.38
N LEU A 56 7.59 -0.57 -2.55
CA LEU A 56 7.65 -1.55 -1.47
C LEU A 56 8.53 -1.11 -0.28
N PRO A 57 9.80 -0.68 -0.45
CA PRO A 57 10.62 -0.22 0.66
C PRO A 57 10.06 1.06 1.30
N LEU A 58 9.42 1.94 0.53
CA LEU A 58 8.83 3.16 1.07
C LEU A 58 7.62 2.86 1.96
N TYR A 59 6.74 1.93 1.55
CA TYR A 59 5.62 1.50 2.39
C TYR A 59 6.11 0.91 3.71
N LYS A 60 7.12 0.03 3.66
CA LYS A 60 7.74 -0.56 4.85
C LYS A 60 8.40 0.46 5.76
N ARG A 61 9.09 1.47 5.18
CA ARG A 61 9.76 2.53 5.94
C ARG A 61 8.78 3.33 6.79
N TRP A 62 7.61 3.66 6.24
CA TRP A 62 6.66 4.58 6.88
C TRP A 62 5.62 3.90 7.76
N SER A 63 5.32 2.62 7.53
CA SER A 63 4.30 1.88 8.25
C SER A 63 4.66 1.67 9.73
N ASP A 64 3.69 1.92 10.61
CA ASP A 64 3.73 1.51 12.01
C ASP A 64 3.29 0.05 12.20
N ALA A 65 2.47 -0.46 11.27
CA ALA A 65 2.04 -1.85 11.21
C ALA A 65 1.84 -2.31 9.76
N VAL A 66 1.99 -3.62 9.54
CA VAL A 66 1.78 -4.26 8.24
C VAL A 66 0.74 -5.36 8.39
N ILE A 67 -0.26 -5.36 7.52
CA ILE A 67 -1.26 -6.43 7.40
C ILE A 67 -0.96 -7.17 6.10
N ASP A 68 -0.71 -8.48 6.18
CA ASP A 68 -0.68 -9.34 5.00
C ASP A 68 -2.12 -9.57 4.51
N CYS A 69 -2.42 -9.10 3.30
CA CYS A 69 -3.75 -9.18 2.68
C CYS A 69 -3.83 -10.21 1.55
N ASN A 70 -2.79 -11.05 1.34
CA ASN A 70 -2.73 -12.01 0.24
C ASN A 70 -3.96 -12.93 0.23
N HIS A 71 -4.37 -13.39 1.41
CA HIS A 71 -5.46 -14.37 1.58
C HIS A 71 -6.65 -13.86 2.40
N ASN A 72 -6.65 -12.58 2.79
CA ASN A 72 -7.74 -12.03 3.58
C ASN A 72 -8.93 -11.62 2.70
N THR A 73 -10.14 -11.84 3.23
CA THR A 73 -11.32 -11.14 2.72
C THR A 73 -11.27 -9.66 3.11
N VAL A 74 -12.16 -8.85 2.52
CA VAL A 74 -12.29 -7.43 2.86
C VAL A 74 -12.66 -7.27 4.33
N GLU A 75 -13.57 -8.11 4.84
CA GLU A 75 -14.06 -8.07 6.22
C GLU A 75 -12.95 -8.43 7.21
N GLN A 76 -12.16 -9.48 6.91
CA GLN A 76 -11.01 -9.86 7.73
C GLN A 76 -9.98 -8.73 7.77
N THR A 77 -9.68 -8.13 6.61
CA THR A 77 -8.76 -6.99 6.53
C THR A 77 -9.27 -5.79 7.33
N ALA A 78 -10.55 -5.45 7.21
CA ALA A 78 -11.16 -4.35 7.95
C ALA A 78 -11.15 -4.57 9.47
N ALA A 79 -11.41 -5.81 9.92
CA ALA A 79 -11.33 -6.17 11.32
C ALA A 79 -9.91 -6.00 11.88
N LEU A 80 -8.89 -6.43 11.14
CA LEU A 80 -7.48 -6.26 11.53
C LEU A 80 -7.07 -4.78 11.59
N ILE A 81 -7.53 -3.95 10.65
CA ILE A 81 -7.31 -2.50 10.70
C ILE A 81 -7.92 -1.91 11.98
N ALA A 82 -9.17 -2.27 12.30
CA ALA A 82 -9.86 -1.76 13.47
C ALA A 82 -9.20 -2.20 14.79
N ASP A 83 -8.60 -3.39 14.82
CA ASP A 83 -7.84 -3.88 15.98
C ASP A 83 -6.52 -3.12 16.15
N ILE A 84 -5.73 -3.00 15.07
CA ILE A 84 -4.44 -2.30 15.08
C ILE A 84 -4.60 -0.81 15.40
N ALA A 85 -5.69 -0.18 14.94
CA ALA A 85 -5.96 1.23 15.17
C ALA A 85 -6.36 1.58 16.62
N LYS A 86 -6.80 0.60 17.42
CA LYS A 86 -7.18 0.80 18.83
C LYS A 86 -6.00 0.70 19.79
N ASN A 87 -5.02 -0.13 19.45
CA ASN A 87 -3.71 -0.20 20.12
C ASN A 87 -2.86 1.02 19.74
#